data_AF-A0A1F9QJN5-F1
#
_entry.id   AF-A0A1F9QJN5-F1
#
_cell.length_a   1.000
_cell.length_b   1.000
_cell.length_c   1.000
_cell.angle_alpha   90.00
_cell.angle_beta   90.00
_cell.angle_gamma   90.00
#
_symmetry.space_group_name_H-M   'P 1'
#
loop_
_entity.id
_entity.type
_entity.pdbx_description
1 polymer ?
#
loop_
_entity_poly.entity_id
_entity_poly.type
_entity_poly.pdbx_seq_one_letter_code
_entity_poly.pdbx_strand_id
1 'polypeptide(L)'
;MNGHLLIYVAVVIAAALLVNIFRSRGDWLEASPAEGNRLKEFGKNIRLRDLFRLAAIMEEDGRDFYLKMAEKALDKKTRELCQRLAGEETEHMQLFLNRLSHWKPLAASIITWPSFLKKAKQEGFLEDAPDENSSEDQMAEYAIQQEIKAARFYQMFETAFPEAWKRVHIQQLVLQERSHEAELRAAYPHLSPKKE
;
A
#
# COMPACT_ATOMS: atom_id res chain seq x y z
N MET A 1 20.64 -44.40 31.66
CA MET A 1 20.46 -42.95 31.95
C MET A 1 20.24 -42.21 30.64
N ASN A 2 19.21 -41.35 30.61
CA ASN A 2 19.11 -40.13 29.77
C ASN A 2 18.33 -40.16 28.42
N GLY A 3 17.40 -41.09 28.21
CA GLY A 3 16.39 -40.93 27.13
C GLY A 3 15.40 -39.79 27.41
N HIS A 4 14.98 -39.64 28.67
CA HIS A 4 14.04 -38.59 29.08
C HIS A 4 14.66 -37.18 29.09
N LEU A 5 15.98 -37.06 29.31
CA LEU A 5 16.67 -35.77 29.32
C LEU A 5 16.73 -35.15 27.92
N LEU A 6 16.95 -35.97 26.88
CA LEU A 6 16.98 -35.53 25.49
C LEU A 6 15.60 -35.04 25.01
N ILE A 7 14.53 -35.74 25.41
CA ILE A 7 13.15 -35.33 25.09
C ILE A 7 12.80 -34.00 25.78
N TYR A 8 13.17 -33.83 27.05
CA TYR A 8 12.95 -32.57 27.77
C TYR A 8 13.69 -31.38 27.13
N VAL A 9 14.96 -31.57 26.74
CA VAL A 9 15.74 -30.51 26.07
C VAL A 9 15.13 -30.16 24.71
N ALA A 10 14.69 -31.14 23.93
CA ALA A 10 14.03 -30.90 22.64
C ALA A 10 12.70 -30.14 22.80
N VAL A 11 11.89 -30.47 23.81
CA VAL A 11 10.63 -29.78 24.10
C VAL A 11 10.87 -28.33 24.56
N VAL A 12 11.89 -28.09 25.38
CA VAL A 12 12.25 -26.74 25.82
C VAL A 12 12.78 -25.89 24.67
N ILE A 13 13.58 -26.44 23.76
CA ILE A 13 14.06 -25.74 22.56
C ILE A 13 12.89 -25.44 21.62
N ALA A 14 11.98 -26.40 21.39
CA ALA A 14 10.79 -26.19 20.58
C ALA A 14 9.86 -25.12 21.18
N ALA A 15 9.67 -25.13 22.50
CA ALA A 15 8.90 -24.10 23.21
C ALA A 15 9.59 -22.73 23.14
N ALA A 16 10.92 -22.66 23.28
CA ALA A 16 11.68 -21.42 23.15
C ALA A 16 11.63 -20.87 21.72
N LEU A 17 11.71 -21.74 20.70
CA LEU A 17 11.54 -21.36 19.29
C LEU A 17 10.11 -20.89 19.00
N LEU A 18 9.09 -21.57 19.53
CA LEU A 18 7.70 -21.14 19.41
C LEU A 18 7.47 -19.80 20.11
N VAL A 19 8.00 -19.60 21.31
CA VAL A 19 7.93 -18.31 22.03
C VAL A 19 8.69 -17.21 21.27
N ASN A 20 9.82 -17.53 20.64
CA ASN A 20 10.57 -16.57 19.84
C ASN A 20 9.83 -16.20 18.55
N ILE A 21 9.22 -17.19 17.87
CA ILE A 21 8.33 -16.99 16.70
C ILE A 21 7.07 -16.21 17.10
N PHE A 22 6.55 -16.42 18.32
CA PHE A 22 5.38 -15.70 18.84
C PHE A 22 5.72 -14.27 19.26
N ARG A 23 6.90 -14.03 19.86
CA ARG A 23 7.40 -12.68 20.18
C ARG A 23 7.77 -11.90 18.92
N SER A 24 8.38 -12.54 17.93
CA SER A 24 8.76 -11.89 16.65
C SER A 24 7.57 -11.52 15.77
N ARG A 25 6.34 -11.95 16.11
CA ARG A 25 5.12 -11.63 15.35
C ARG A 25 4.43 -10.33 15.77
N GLY A 26 4.75 -9.76 16.94
CA GLY A 26 4.00 -8.64 17.53
C GLY A 26 4.70 -7.29 17.63
N ASP A 27 6.01 -7.25 17.95
CA ASP A 27 6.66 -6.02 18.45
C ASP A 27 7.07 -5.00 17.37
N TRP A 28 7.25 -5.44 16.13
CA TRP A 28 7.59 -4.56 14.99
C TRP A 28 6.48 -3.58 14.54
N LEU A 29 5.27 -3.67 15.09
CA LEU A 29 4.12 -2.86 14.66
C LEU A 29 4.11 -1.46 15.29
N GLU A 30 4.60 -1.40 16.53
CA GLU A 30 4.93 -0.15 17.23
C GLU A 30 6.40 0.24 16.98
N ALA A 31 7.17 -0.60 16.28
CA ALA A 31 8.53 -0.26 15.94
C ALA A 31 8.54 0.96 15.02
N SER A 32 9.42 1.89 15.37
CA SER A 32 9.82 2.91 14.43
C SER A 32 10.42 2.22 13.21
N PRO A 33 10.18 2.73 12.01
CA PRO A 33 10.73 2.15 10.79
C PRO A 33 12.28 1.99 10.87
N ALA A 34 12.83 0.96 10.21
CA ALA A 34 14.24 0.57 10.30
C ALA A 34 15.22 1.67 9.81
N GLU A 35 16.36 1.89 10.47
CA GLU A 35 17.30 2.97 10.11
C GLU A 35 17.67 2.98 8.61
N GLY A 36 17.58 4.16 7.97
CA GLY A 36 17.73 4.33 6.51
C GLY A 36 16.42 4.51 5.74
N ASN A 37 15.26 4.35 6.39
CA ASN A 37 13.96 4.67 5.79
C ASN A 37 13.76 6.19 5.62
N ARG A 38 12.99 6.58 4.59
CA ARG A 38 12.51 7.96 4.42
C ARG A 38 11.29 8.31 5.29
N LEU A 39 10.76 7.39 6.12
CA LEU A 39 9.60 7.67 6.98
C LEU A 39 9.84 8.77 8.00
N LYS A 40 11.08 8.93 8.46
CA LYS A 40 11.45 10.04 9.34
C LYS A 40 11.18 11.41 8.68
N GLU A 41 11.17 11.49 7.35
CA GLU A 41 10.83 12.70 6.58
C GLU A 41 9.32 13.01 6.61
N PHE A 42 8.48 12.02 6.93
CA PHE A 42 7.03 12.15 7.00
C PHE A 42 6.51 12.54 8.40
N GLY A 43 7.37 12.51 9.40
CA GLY A 43 7.05 12.98 10.75
C GLY A 43 7.74 12.18 11.85
N LYS A 44 7.82 12.76 13.04
CA LYS A 44 8.25 12.04 14.24
C LYS A 44 7.13 11.08 14.69
N ASN A 45 7.51 9.88 15.11
CA ASN A 45 6.59 8.86 15.66
C ASN A 45 5.53 8.34 14.68
N ILE A 46 5.79 8.37 13.37
CA ILE A 46 4.97 7.63 12.40
C ILE A 46 5.22 6.13 12.61
N ARG A 47 4.14 5.38 12.80
CA ARG A 47 4.19 3.93 13.00
C ARG A 47 3.93 3.21 11.70
N LEU A 48 4.36 1.96 11.60
CA LEU A 48 4.04 1.10 10.47
C LEU A 48 2.52 1.03 10.24
N ARG A 49 1.70 1.03 11.29
CA ARG A 49 0.23 1.06 11.15
C ARG A 49 -0.30 2.29 10.43
N ASP A 50 0.35 3.43 10.59
CA ASP A 50 -0.09 4.67 9.95
C ASP A 50 0.18 4.59 8.44
N LEU A 51 1.24 3.89 8.01
CA LEU A 51 1.46 3.54 6.60
C LEU A 51 0.38 2.62 6.03
N PHE A 52 0.02 1.55 6.74
CA PHE A 52 -1.05 0.65 6.30
C PHE A 52 -2.38 1.40 6.13
N ARG A 53 -2.68 2.37 7.01
CA ARG A 53 -3.88 3.20 6.88
C ARG A 53 -3.81 4.11 5.65
N LEU A 54 -2.66 4.73 5.40
CA LEU A 54 -2.48 5.57 4.23
C LEU A 54 -2.58 4.77 2.93
N ALA A 55 -1.95 3.58 2.88
CA ALA A 55 -2.08 2.68 1.73
C ALA A 55 -3.55 2.31 1.47
N ALA A 56 -4.29 1.90 2.51
CA ALA A 56 -5.72 1.60 2.37
C ALA A 56 -6.56 2.79 1.86
N ILE A 57 -6.20 4.03 2.21
CA ILE A 57 -6.86 5.25 1.68
C ILE A 57 -6.53 5.45 0.21
N MET A 58 -5.26 5.27 -0.18
CA MET A 58 -4.83 5.40 -1.57
C MET A 58 -5.57 4.40 -2.48
N GLU A 59 -5.69 3.14 -2.07
CA GLU A 59 -6.40 2.12 -2.87
C GLU A 59 -7.91 2.37 -2.90
N GLU A 60 -8.48 2.91 -1.81
CA GLU A 60 -9.89 3.32 -1.79
C GLU A 60 -10.15 4.49 -2.76
N ASP A 61 -9.29 5.51 -2.74
CA ASP A 61 -9.36 6.64 -3.66
C ASP A 61 -9.17 6.18 -5.11
N GLY A 62 -8.26 5.24 -5.37
CA GLY A 62 -8.03 4.61 -6.68
C GLY A 62 -9.25 3.85 -7.18
N ARG A 63 -9.83 2.96 -6.34
CA ARG A 63 -11.07 2.24 -6.63
C ARG A 63 -12.20 3.20 -7.02
N ASP A 64 -12.46 4.18 -6.17
CA ASP A 64 -13.57 5.12 -6.38
C ASP A 64 -13.36 5.96 -7.63
N PHE A 65 -12.11 6.32 -7.93
CA PHE A 65 -11.75 7.00 -9.15
C PHE A 65 -12.00 6.14 -10.39
N TYR A 66 -11.58 4.87 -10.39
CA TYR A 66 -11.80 3.98 -11.53
C TYR A 66 -13.27 3.68 -11.78
N LEU A 67 -14.09 3.55 -10.74
CA LEU A 67 -15.54 3.41 -10.90
C LEU A 67 -16.14 4.63 -11.61
N LYS A 68 -15.75 5.84 -11.22
CA LYS A 68 -16.18 7.09 -11.89
C LYS A 68 -15.69 7.17 -13.34
N MET A 69 -14.46 6.75 -13.59
CA MET A 69 -13.88 6.75 -14.94
C MET A 69 -14.61 5.74 -15.84
N ALA A 70 -14.98 4.56 -15.32
CA ALA A 70 -15.76 3.57 -16.06
C ALA A 70 -17.15 4.09 -16.47
N GLU A 71 -17.81 4.89 -15.63
CA GLU A 71 -19.10 5.51 -15.94
C GLU A 71 -19.00 6.52 -17.09
N LYS A 72 -17.87 7.22 -17.21
CA LYS A 72 -17.63 8.24 -18.24
C LYS A 72 -16.97 7.71 -19.52
N ALA A 73 -16.34 6.55 -19.45
CA ALA A 73 -15.61 5.95 -20.57
C ALA A 73 -16.51 5.80 -21.81
N LEU A 74 -16.06 6.39 -22.92
CA LEU A 74 -16.80 6.41 -24.19
C LEU A 74 -16.85 5.02 -24.83
N ASP A 75 -15.74 4.30 -24.84
CA ASP A 75 -15.64 2.97 -25.44
C ASP A 75 -15.73 1.84 -24.41
N LYS A 76 -16.20 0.69 -24.89
CA LYS A 76 -16.45 -0.49 -24.06
C LYS A 76 -15.16 -1.05 -23.44
N LYS A 77 -14.02 -1.01 -24.14
CA LYS A 77 -12.78 -1.63 -23.65
C LYS A 77 -12.21 -0.83 -22.49
N THR A 78 -12.22 0.49 -22.60
CA THR A 78 -11.82 1.39 -21.51
C THR A 78 -12.70 1.19 -20.29
N ARG A 79 -14.02 1.09 -20.47
CA ARG A 79 -14.95 0.80 -19.38
C ARG A 79 -14.62 -0.52 -18.66
N GLU A 80 -14.38 -1.58 -19.42
CA GLU A 80 -14.01 -2.90 -18.88
C GLU A 80 -12.65 -2.86 -18.16
N LEU A 81 -11.67 -2.12 -18.70
CA LEU A 81 -10.38 -1.89 -18.05
C LEU A 81 -10.57 -1.19 -16.70
N CYS A 82 -11.26 -0.05 -16.65
CA CYS A 82 -11.49 0.69 -15.40
C CYS A 82 -12.27 -0.14 -14.37
N GLN A 83 -13.27 -0.92 -14.79
CA GLN A 83 -13.99 -1.82 -13.87
C GLN A 83 -13.09 -2.90 -13.27
N ARG A 84 -12.18 -3.47 -14.08
CA ARG A 84 -11.21 -4.44 -13.59
C ARG A 84 -10.21 -3.80 -12.63
N LEU A 85 -9.63 -2.65 -12.99
CA LEU A 85 -8.70 -1.92 -12.12
C LEU A 85 -9.36 -1.58 -10.78
N ALA A 86 -10.60 -1.08 -10.78
CA ALA A 86 -11.35 -0.85 -9.53
C ALA A 86 -11.50 -2.12 -8.65
N GLY A 87 -11.64 -3.29 -9.29
CA GLY A 87 -11.66 -4.58 -8.61
C GLY A 87 -10.30 -4.92 -7.99
N GLU A 88 -9.23 -4.75 -8.74
CA GLU A 88 -7.84 -4.97 -8.29
C GLU A 88 -7.48 -4.02 -7.12
N GLU A 89 -7.82 -2.74 -7.21
CA GLU A 89 -7.68 -1.76 -6.11
C GLU A 89 -8.45 -2.18 -4.84
N THR A 90 -9.62 -2.78 -5.02
CA THR A 90 -10.38 -3.30 -3.88
C THR A 90 -9.64 -4.45 -3.20
N GLU A 91 -9.00 -5.34 -3.95
CA GLU A 91 -8.17 -6.42 -3.40
C GLU A 91 -6.94 -5.88 -2.66
N HIS A 92 -6.30 -4.85 -3.20
CA HIS A 92 -5.17 -4.16 -2.56
C HIS A 92 -5.59 -3.47 -1.26
N MET A 93 -6.69 -2.72 -1.27
CA MET A 93 -7.27 -2.11 -0.07
C MET A 93 -7.53 -3.17 1.00
N GLN A 94 -8.15 -4.28 0.62
CA GLN A 94 -8.45 -5.39 1.54
C GLN A 94 -7.19 -6.05 2.08
N LEU A 95 -6.10 -6.15 1.32
CA LEU A 95 -4.82 -6.64 1.82
C LEU A 95 -4.34 -5.82 3.03
N PHE A 96 -4.39 -4.49 2.94
CA PHE A 96 -3.99 -3.60 4.04
C PHE A 96 -4.97 -3.62 5.21
N LEU A 97 -6.29 -3.59 4.94
CA LEU A 97 -7.33 -3.65 5.98
C LEU A 97 -7.32 -4.97 6.74
N ASN A 98 -7.18 -6.10 6.01
CA ASN A 98 -7.02 -7.41 6.63
C ASN A 98 -5.77 -7.42 7.52
N ARG A 99 -4.66 -6.84 7.06
CA ARG A 99 -3.47 -6.78 7.91
C ARG A 99 -3.69 -5.93 9.17
N LEU A 100 -4.39 -4.81 9.05
CA LEU A 100 -4.77 -3.96 10.19
C LEU A 100 -5.72 -4.65 11.17
N SER A 101 -6.67 -5.47 10.69
CA SER A 101 -7.69 -6.13 11.51
C SER A 101 -7.13 -7.23 12.43
N HIS A 102 -6.01 -7.84 12.05
CA HIS A 102 -5.28 -8.79 12.89
C HIS A 102 -4.56 -8.12 14.08
N TRP A 103 -4.55 -6.79 14.16
CA TRP A 103 -3.93 -6.05 15.25
C TRP A 103 -4.97 -5.53 16.22
N LYS A 104 -4.56 -5.30 17.49
CA LYS A 104 -5.42 -4.62 18.45
C LYS A 104 -5.92 -3.29 17.85
N PRO A 105 -7.23 -3.01 17.87
CA PRO A 105 -7.76 -1.74 17.42
C PRO A 105 -7.02 -0.60 18.12
N LEU A 106 -6.43 0.28 17.33
CA LEU A 106 -5.79 1.49 17.81
C LEU A 106 -6.17 2.56 16.81
N ALA A 107 -6.75 3.64 17.32
CA ALA A 107 -7.07 4.79 16.48
C ALA A 107 -5.80 5.40 15.91
N ALA A 108 -5.93 6.07 14.76
CA ALA A 108 -4.90 6.98 14.31
C ALA A 108 -4.71 8.08 15.38
N SER A 109 -3.46 8.50 15.57
CA SER A 109 -3.15 9.54 16.56
C SER A 109 -3.72 10.87 16.10
N ILE A 110 -4.55 11.50 16.92
CA ILE A 110 -5.21 12.79 16.60
C ILE A 110 -4.21 13.92 16.31
N ILE A 111 -2.98 13.81 16.81
CA ILE A 111 -1.93 14.83 16.65
C ILE A 111 -1.05 14.55 15.44
N THR A 112 -0.58 13.30 15.29
CA THR A 112 0.41 12.97 14.26
C THR A 112 -0.23 12.63 12.92
N TRP A 113 -1.45 12.08 12.92
CA TRP A 113 -2.14 11.68 11.71
C TRP A 113 -2.45 12.84 10.75
N PRO A 114 -2.98 14.00 11.19
CA PRO A 114 -3.21 15.12 10.27
C PRO A 114 -1.92 15.67 9.65
N SER A 115 -0.84 15.70 10.43
CA SER A 115 0.48 16.13 9.94
C SER A 115 1.04 15.17 8.90
N PHE A 116 0.85 13.86 9.13
CA PHE A 116 1.27 12.81 8.21
C PHE A 116 0.51 12.90 6.88
N LEU A 117 -0.82 13.04 6.91
CA LEU A 117 -1.65 13.23 5.71
C LEU A 117 -1.26 14.49 4.95
N LYS A 118 -1.04 15.60 5.66
CA LYS A 118 -0.58 16.84 5.05
C LYS A 118 0.75 16.64 4.31
N LYS A 119 1.69 15.91 4.91
CA LYS A 119 2.99 15.62 4.28
C LYS A 119 2.85 14.65 3.10
N ALA A 120 2.00 13.64 3.20
CA ALA A 120 1.67 12.74 2.09
C ALA A 120 1.10 13.52 0.88
N LYS A 121 0.20 14.48 1.13
CA LYS A 121 -0.32 15.40 0.10
C LYS A 121 0.77 16.30 -0.49
N GLN A 122 1.67 16.84 0.34
CA GLN A 122 2.81 17.65 -0.13
C GLN A 122 3.80 16.87 -1.01
N GLU A 123 3.96 15.58 -0.76
CA GLU A 123 4.81 14.69 -1.55
C GLU A 123 4.09 14.12 -2.79
N GLY A 124 2.82 14.50 -3.00
CA GLY A 124 2.03 14.11 -4.17
C GLY A 124 1.42 12.71 -4.10
N PHE A 125 1.36 12.07 -2.92
CA PHE A 125 0.72 10.75 -2.76
C PHE A 125 -0.79 10.84 -2.56
N LEU A 126 -1.28 12.00 -2.14
CA LEU A 126 -2.70 12.29 -2.00
C LEU A 126 -2.98 13.54 -2.81
N GLU A 127 -3.82 13.42 -3.83
CA GLU A 127 -4.23 14.52 -4.67
C GLU A 127 -5.74 14.52 -4.84
N ASP A 128 -6.29 15.70 -5.10
CA ASP A 128 -7.71 15.83 -5.31
C ASP A 128 -8.02 15.30 -6.73
N ALA A 129 -8.96 14.36 -6.82
CA ALA A 129 -9.35 13.78 -8.10
C ALA A 129 -9.91 14.85 -9.06
N PRO A 130 -9.77 14.65 -10.39
CA PRO A 130 -10.38 15.51 -11.39
C PRO A 130 -11.89 15.67 -11.15
N ASP A 131 -12.42 16.85 -11.45
CA ASP A 131 -13.83 17.16 -11.25
C ASP A 131 -14.75 16.49 -12.28
N GLU A 132 -16.06 16.68 -12.12
CA GLU A 132 -17.06 16.09 -13.02
C GLU A 132 -16.96 16.59 -14.47
N ASN A 133 -16.41 17.79 -14.69
CA ASN A 133 -16.28 18.40 -16.01
C ASN A 133 -14.97 18.02 -16.72
N SER A 134 -14.10 17.28 -16.05
CA SER A 134 -12.83 16.83 -16.60
C SER A 134 -13.06 15.88 -17.78
N SER A 135 -12.33 16.10 -18.86
CA SER A 135 -12.34 15.23 -20.03
C SER A 135 -11.79 13.84 -19.71
N GLU A 136 -12.15 12.85 -20.53
CA GLU A 136 -11.62 11.48 -20.40
C GLU A 136 -10.09 11.46 -20.42
N ASP A 137 -9.46 12.29 -21.28
CA ASP A 137 -7.99 12.41 -21.35
C ASP A 137 -7.37 12.97 -20.06
N GLN A 138 -8.01 13.97 -19.43
CA GLN A 138 -7.54 14.51 -18.14
C GLN A 138 -7.69 13.48 -17.03
N MET A 139 -8.78 12.70 -17.05
CA MET A 139 -8.99 11.59 -16.11
C MET A 139 -7.95 10.48 -16.31
N ALA A 140 -7.68 10.10 -17.55
CA ALA A 140 -6.67 9.10 -17.88
C ALA A 140 -5.26 9.57 -17.50
N GLU A 141 -4.92 10.84 -17.73
CA GLU A 141 -3.64 11.40 -17.29
C GLU A 141 -3.51 11.34 -15.76
N TYR A 142 -4.56 11.70 -15.04
CA TYR A 142 -4.59 11.55 -13.58
C TYR A 142 -4.43 10.08 -13.15
N ALA A 143 -5.15 9.15 -13.78
CA ALA A 143 -5.07 7.71 -13.50
C ALA A 143 -3.62 7.21 -13.62
N ILE A 144 -2.98 7.49 -14.76
CA ILE A 144 -1.59 7.12 -15.04
C ILE A 144 -0.65 7.70 -13.96
N GLN A 145 -0.86 8.95 -13.55
CA GLN A 145 -0.06 9.54 -12.50
C GLN A 145 -0.29 8.86 -11.14
N GLN A 146 -1.52 8.46 -10.82
CA GLN A 146 -1.80 7.76 -9.58
C GLN A 146 -1.11 6.39 -9.51
N GLU A 147 -1.12 5.62 -10.59
CA GLU A 147 -0.39 4.33 -10.67
C GLU A 147 1.12 4.51 -10.42
N ILE A 148 1.73 5.53 -11.04
CA ILE A 148 3.14 5.86 -10.84
C ILE A 148 3.41 6.22 -9.38
N LYS A 149 2.52 7.01 -8.77
CA LYS A 149 2.65 7.48 -7.37
C LYS A 149 2.45 6.34 -6.38
N ALA A 150 1.50 5.43 -6.60
CA ALA A 150 1.28 4.23 -5.80
C ALA A 150 2.51 3.31 -5.85
N ALA A 151 3.03 3.02 -7.05
CA ALA A 151 4.27 2.26 -7.21
C ALA A 151 5.46 2.91 -6.47
N ARG A 152 5.60 4.24 -6.61
CA ARG A 152 6.65 5.01 -5.91
C ARG A 152 6.46 4.97 -4.40
N PHE A 153 5.24 5.06 -3.90
CA PHE A 153 4.90 4.99 -2.48
C PHE A 153 5.37 3.65 -1.91
N TYR A 154 4.96 2.54 -2.52
CA TYR A 154 5.32 1.19 -2.09
C TYR A 154 6.82 0.95 -2.14
N GLN A 155 7.49 1.40 -3.19
CA GLN A 155 8.95 1.30 -3.30
C GLN A 155 9.65 2.14 -2.22
N MET A 156 9.15 3.35 -1.92
CA MET A 156 9.76 4.24 -0.93
C MET A 156 9.65 3.70 0.50
N PHE A 157 8.56 3.02 0.81
CA PHE A 157 8.31 2.46 2.14
C PHE A 157 8.69 0.99 2.27
N GLU A 158 9.25 0.37 1.21
CA GLU A 158 9.65 -1.04 1.17
C GLU A 158 10.48 -1.44 2.41
N THR A 159 11.44 -0.61 2.81
CA THR A 159 12.33 -0.85 3.97
C THR A 159 11.65 -0.73 5.34
N ALA A 160 10.44 -0.16 5.39
CA ALA A 160 9.64 -0.08 6.59
C ALA A 160 8.88 -1.36 6.90
N PHE A 161 8.68 -2.19 5.87
CA PHE A 161 8.02 -3.47 6.01
C PHE A 161 9.05 -4.54 6.41
N PRO A 162 8.84 -5.31 7.49
CA PRO A 162 8.95 -6.76 7.45
C PRO A 162 9.58 -7.45 6.21
N GLU A 163 10.81 -7.97 6.25
CA GLU A 163 11.41 -8.65 5.07
C GLU A 163 10.51 -9.74 4.44
N ALA A 164 9.87 -10.57 5.28
CA ALA A 164 8.98 -11.62 4.80
C ALA A 164 7.70 -11.09 4.13
N TRP A 165 7.15 -9.97 4.61
CA TRP A 165 5.94 -9.36 4.04
C TRP A 165 6.27 -8.51 2.82
N LYS A 166 7.39 -7.78 2.90
CA LYS A 166 7.99 -6.96 1.83
C LYS A 166 8.19 -7.76 0.54
N ARG A 167 8.86 -8.91 0.63
CA ARG A 167 9.16 -9.76 -0.53
C ARG A 167 7.92 -10.36 -1.18
N VAL A 168 6.89 -10.63 -0.39
CA VAL A 168 5.67 -11.26 -0.91
C VAL A 168 4.70 -10.21 -1.45
N HIS A 169 4.44 -9.15 -0.70
CA HIS A 169 3.33 -8.25 -0.99
C HIS A 169 3.76 -6.94 -1.63
N ILE A 170 4.76 -6.24 -1.08
CA ILE A 170 5.16 -4.92 -1.58
C ILE A 170 5.75 -5.00 -2.99
N GLN A 171 6.62 -5.98 -3.24
CA GLN A 171 7.21 -6.14 -4.56
C GLN A 171 6.17 -6.53 -5.62
N GLN A 172 5.15 -7.30 -5.23
CA GLN A 172 4.04 -7.65 -6.13
C GLN A 172 3.16 -6.44 -6.42
N LEU A 173 2.79 -5.64 -5.40
CA LEU A 173 2.04 -4.39 -5.58
C LEU A 173 2.77 -3.44 -6.53
N VAL A 174 4.07 -3.19 -6.33
CA VAL A 174 4.86 -2.33 -7.23
C VAL A 174 4.83 -2.83 -8.68
N LEU A 175 4.80 -4.15 -8.90
CA LEU A 175 4.69 -4.71 -10.25
C LEU A 175 3.28 -4.58 -10.81
N GLN A 176 2.24 -4.74 -9.98
CA GLN A 176 0.85 -4.56 -10.39
C GLN A 176 0.55 -3.11 -10.77
N GLU A 177 0.90 -2.13 -9.92
CA GLU A 177 0.72 -0.71 -10.24
C GLU A 177 1.42 -0.31 -11.55
N ARG A 178 2.62 -0.87 -11.80
CA ARG A 178 3.32 -0.63 -13.08
C ARG A 178 2.63 -1.31 -14.27
N SER A 179 1.95 -2.44 -14.05
CA SER A 179 1.11 -3.07 -15.07
C SER A 179 -0.12 -2.21 -15.36
N HIS A 180 -0.80 -1.71 -14.32
CA HIS A 180 -1.93 -0.80 -14.46
C HIS A 180 -1.52 0.46 -15.26
N GLU A 181 -0.39 1.09 -14.92
CA GLU A 181 0.18 2.21 -15.67
C GLU A 181 0.35 1.86 -17.15
N ALA A 182 0.97 0.70 -17.45
CA ALA A 182 1.23 0.26 -18.81
C ALA A 182 -0.08 -0.01 -19.60
N GLU A 183 -1.08 -0.61 -18.95
CA GLU A 183 -2.38 -0.89 -19.53
C GLU A 183 -3.15 0.41 -19.84
N LEU A 184 -3.11 1.39 -18.94
CA LEU A 184 -3.69 2.72 -19.18
C LEU A 184 -3.00 3.44 -20.34
N ARG A 185 -1.67 3.39 -20.41
CA ARG A 185 -0.93 3.96 -21.55
C ARG A 185 -1.28 3.27 -22.86
N ALA A 186 -1.52 1.96 -22.83
CA ALA A 186 -1.96 1.21 -24.01
C ALA A 186 -3.40 1.59 -24.43
N ALA A 187 -4.27 1.87 -23.47
CA ALA A 187 -5.64 2.35 -23.73
C ALA A 187 -5.65 3.80 -24.24
N TYR A 188 -4.72 4.64 -23.79
CA TYR A 188 -4.60 6.07 -24.13
C TYR A 188 -3.25 6.41 -24.78
N PRO A 189 -2.95 5.86 -25.98
CA PRO A 189 -1.62 5.98 -26.60
C PRO A 189 -1.25 7.41 -27.01
N HIS A 190 -2.21 8.32 -27.14
CA HIS A 190 -1.98 9.73 -27.45
C HIS A 190 -1.50 10.55 -26.26
N LEU A 191 -1.66 10.05 -25.03
CA LEU A 191 -1.16 10.70 -23.82
C LEU A 191 0.36 10.47 -23.72
N SER A 192 1.11 11.41 -24.27
CA SER A 192 2.57 11.38 -24.21
C SER A 192 3.05 11.48 -22.75
N PRO A 193 4.12 10.77 -22.34
CA PRO A 193 4.73 11.03 -21.05
C PRO A 193 5.17 12.50 -21.00
N LYS A 194 4.71 13.24 -19.98
CA LYS A 194 5.23 14.57 -19.68
C LYS A 194 6.74 14.42 -19.50
N LYS A 195 7.54 15.12 -20.30
CA LYS A 195 8.97 15.27 -20.04
C LYS A 195 9.10 16.03 -18.73
N GLU A 196 9.56 15.35 -17.69
CA GLU A 196 10.02 15.96 -16.44
C GLU A 196 11.23 16.87 -16.70
#